data_AF-A0A2T9VCY4-F1
#
_entry.id   AF-A0A2T9VCY4-F1
#
_cell.length_a   1.000
_cell.length_b   1.000
_cell.length_c   1.000
_cell.angle_alpha   90.00
_cell.angle_beta   90.00
_cell.angle_gamma   90.00
#
_symmetry.space_group_name_H-M   'P 1'
#
loop_
_entity.id
_entity.type
_entity.pdbx_description
1 polymer ?
#
loop_
_entity_poly.entity_id
_entity_poly.type
_entity_poly.pdbx_seq_one_letter_code
_entity_poly.pdbx_strand_id
1 'polypeptide(L)'
;MFKKLTMIAGLLGGSALFSSQALAAADWGPCSPTNGTQIFSALMNETVTNIKDNTAGATFPDFYSWNLGKQYPGVCECPAGTGTSEFFYKTVSSLPIGHISGSSTFYVVNNNIQIASEVYIGGGVGDYKKVPFDNISNKRADRALCDVDNSDPGMGFETGGKGKLTMYINHPFVGEMTIPQTKIWEIYGSRKSGVYGATPLAAVNLSGTIIVPQGCELSSGNTLEIPFGEFKGSDFKDRKGGDAANLLI
;
A
#
# COMPACT_ATOMS: atom_id res chain seq x y z
N MET A 1 32.90 70.03 57.26
CA MET A 1 31.73 70.46 58.03
C MET A 1 30.56 69.54 57.70
N PHE A 2 29.88 69.06 58.73
CA PHE A 2 28.71 68.16 58.69
C PHE A 2 27.48 68.78 58.01
N LYS A 3 26.61 67.89 57.45
CA LYS A 3 25.15 67.97 57.21
C LYS A 3 24.77 67.84 55.73
N LYS A 4 23.71 67.13 55.31
CA LYS A 4 22.78 66.18 55.94
C LYS A 4 22.03 65.51 54.78
N LEU A 5 21.69 64.26 55.01
CA LEU A 5 20.65 63.41 54.43
C LEU A 5 19.39 64.14 53.90
N THR A 6 18.86 63.74 52.73
CA THR A 6 17.43 63.42 52.55
C THR A 6 17.17 62.60 51.29
N MET A 7 16.48 61.47 51.45
CA MET A 7 15.89 60.65 50.38
C MET A 7 14.76 61.39 49.66
N ILE A 8 14.59 61.13 48.36
CA ILE A 8 13.28 61.12 47.69
C ILE A 8 13.26 59.89 46.77
N ALA A 9 12.37 58.96 47.09
CA ALA A 9 11.96 57.85 46.24
C ALA A 9 10.91 58.36 45.23
N GLY A 10 10.95 57.87 43.98
CA GLY A 10 9.90 58.20 43.01
C GLY A 10 10.10 57.66 41.61
N LEU A 11 9.46 56.52 41.33
CA LEU A 11 8.98 56.01 40.04
C LEU A 11 9.98 55.83 38.88
N LEU A 12 10.47 54.59 38.76
CA LEU A 12 10.88 54.00 37.48
C LEU A 12 9.65 53.83 36.58
N GLY A 13 9.53 54.69 35.56
CA GLY A 13 8.62 54.50 34.44
C GLY A 13 9.09 53.34 33.56
N GLY A 14 8.65 52.13 33.89
CA GLY A 14 8.83 50.96 33.04
C GLY A 14 7.93 51.05 31.81
N SER A 15 8.52 51.33 30.66
CA SER A 15 7.90 51.14 29.35
C SER A 15 7.68 49.65 29.12
N ALA A 16 6.47 49.17 29.44
CA ALA A 16 5.99 47.85 29.08
C ALA A 16 5.79 47.81 27.55
N LEU A 17 6.76 47.23 26.85
CA LEU A 17 6.58 46.74 25.48
C LEU A 17 5.57 45.59 25.58
N PHE A 18 4.30 45.89 25.32
CA PHE A 18 3.32 44.86 25.00
C PHE A 18 3.71 44.28 23.63
N SER A 19 4.53 43.23 23.66
CA SER A 19 4.62 42.32 22.53
C SER A 19 3.27 41.62 22.43
N SER A 20 2.40 42.16 21.57
CA SER A 20 1.29 41.40 21.03
C SER A 20 1.91 40.17 20.34
N GLN A 21 1.86 39.03 21.03
CA GLN A 21 1.97 37.75 20.36
C GLN A 21 0.75 37.69 19.44
N ALA A 22 0.94 38.10 18.19
CA ALA A 22 0.01 37.76 17.14
C ALA A 22 -0.02 36.23 17.12
N LEU A 23 -1.08 35.66 17.72
CA LEU A 23 -1.47 34.29 17.43
C LEU A 23 -1.70 34.28 15.92
N ALA A 24 -0.71 33.79 15.17
CA ALA A 24 -0.92 33.50 13.77
C ALA A 24 -2.14 32.58 13.71
N ALA A 25 -3.22 33.05 13.08
CA ALA A 25 -4.33 32.16 12.78
C ALA A 25 -3.72 30.98 12.01
N ALA A 26 -3.92 29.76 12.53
CA ALA A 26 -3.39 28.57 11.89
C ALA A 26 -3.83 28.59 10.41
N ASP A 27 -2.90 28.47 9.47
CA ASP A 27 -3.29 28.27 8.07
C ASP A 27 -3.76 26.81 7.90
N TRP A 28 -4.29 26.46 6.73
CA TRP A 28 -4.47 25.06 6.40
C TRP A 28 -3.12 24.34 6.41
N GLY A 29 -3.09 23.12 6.92
CA GLY A 29 -1.83 22.41 7.08
C GLY A 29 -1.94 20.90 7.22
N PRO A 30 -0.86 20.27 7.67
CA PRO A 30 -0.76 18.83 7.82
C PRO A 30 -1.87 18.21 8.67
N CYS A 31 -2.12 16.93 8.40
CA CYS A 31 -2.93 16.08 9.25
C CYS A 31 -2.05 15.10 10.03
N SER A 32 -2.44 14.80 11.26
CA SER A 32 -1.74 13.89 12.16
C SER A 32 -2.72 12.89 12.78
N PRO A 33 -2.31 11.64 13.03
CA PRO A 33 -3.15 10.69 13.75
C PRO A 33 -3.25 11.06 15.23
N THR A 34 -4.40 10.85 15.86
CA THR A 34 -4.61 11.13 17.29
C THR A 34 -4.24 9.96 18.20
N ASN A 35 -4.36 8.72 17.71
CA ASN A 35 -4.01 7.50 18.45
C ASN A 35 -2.75 6.80 17.90
N GLY A 36 -1.83 7.59 17.34
CA GLY A 36 -0.66 7.08 16.63
C GLY A 36 -1.00 6.55 15.23
N THR A 37 0.03 6.29 14.42
CA THR A 37 -0.14 5.85 13.03
C THR A 37 -0.99 4.59 12.94
N GLN A 38 -2.05 4.64 12.14
CA GLN A 38 -2.91 3.48 11.90
C GLN A 38 -2.16 2.40 11.13
N ILE A 39 -2.11 1.19 11.68
CA ILE A 39 -1.50 0.05 10.98
C ILE A 39 -2.58 -0.76 10.28
N PHE A 40 -2.44 -0.94 8.97
CA PHE A 40 -3.23 -1.88 8.17
C PHE A 40 -2.39 -3.11 7.87
N SER A 41 -2.82 -4.27 8.35
CA SER A 41 -2.15 -5.56 8.08
C SER A 41 -2.90 -6.31 7.00
N ALA A 42 -2.36 -6.29 5.79
CA ALA A 42 -2.88 -7.01 4.64
C ALA A 42 -2.27 -8.42 4.57
N LEU A 43 -3.13 -9.45 4.56
CA LEU A 43 -2.73 -10.86 4.52
C LEU A 43 -2.97 -11.40 3.10
N MET A 44 -1.90 -11.57 2.34
CA MET A 44 -1.91 -12.08 0.97
C MET A 44 -1.54 -13.56 0.96
N ASN A 45 -2.55 -14.42 0.83
CA ASN A 45 -2.38 -15.87 0.71
C ASN A 45 -2.87 -16.28 -0.69
N GLU A 46 -1.96 -16.31 -1.65
CA GLU A 46 -2.30 -16.46 -3.07
C GLU A 46 -1.57 -17.64 -3.71
N THR A 47 -2.12 -18.15 -4.82
CA THR A 47 -1.51 -19.23 -5.59
C THR A 47 -1.31 -18.79 -7.03
N VAL A 48 -0.10 -19.00 -7.57
CA VAL A 48 0.15 -18.84 -9.00
C VAL A 48 -0.52 -20.00 -9.73
N THR A 49 -1.59 -19.71 -10.46
CA THR A 49 -2.44 -20.72 -11.09
C THR A 49 -1.86 -21.28 -12.38
N ASN A 50 -1.15 -20.48 -13.17
CA ASN A 50 -0.47 -20.92 -14.38
C ASN A 50 1.04 -21.03 -14.17
N ILE A 51 1.54 -22.27 -14.09
CA ILE A 51 2.95 -22.57 -13.79
C ILE A 51 3.88 -22.09 -14.91
N LYS A 52 3.40 -21.98 -16.16
CA LYS A 52 4.19 -21.43 -17.27
C LYS A 52 4.56 -19.96 -17.04
N ASP A 53 3.76 -19.27 -16.24
CA ASP A 53 3.99 -17.86 -15.91
C ASP A 53 4.91 -17.71 -14.69
N ASN A 54 5.37 -18.80 -14.05
CA ASN A 54 6.45 -18.77 -13.06
C ASN A 54 7.82 -18.63 -13.75
N THR A 55 8.02 -17.50 -14.41
CA THR A 55 9.26 -17.14 -15.09
C THR A 55 9.74 -15.78 -14.63
N ALA A 56 11.05 -15.56 -14.69
CA ALA A 56 11.60 -14.23 -14.42
C ALA A 56 11.03 -13.22 -15.42
N GLY A 57 10.52 -12.09 -14.92
CA GLY A 57 9.85 -11.08 -15.74
C GLY A 57 8.33 -11.16 -15.77
N ALA A 58 7.74 -12.27 -15.30
CA ALA A 58 6.29 -12.41 -15.31
C ALA A 58 5.62 -11.42 -14.34
N THR A 59 4.52 -10.82 -14.81
CA THR A 59 3.73 -9.85 -14.05
C THR A 59 2.30 -10.37 -13.91
N PHE A 60 1.77 -10.29 -12.69
CA PHE A 60 0.43 -10.69 -12.31
C PHE A 60 -0.34 -9.44 -11.85
N PRO A 61 -1.07 -8.76 -12.74
CA PRO A 61 -1.90 -7.61 -12.39
C PRO A 61 -3.02 -8.00 -11.42
N ASP A 62 -3.38 -7.10 -10.51
CA ASP A 62 -4.45 -7.31 -9.53
C ASP A 62 -4.36 -8.68 -8.80
N PHE A 63 -3.13 -9.16 -8.58
CA PHE A 63 -2.83 -10.45 -7.95
C PHE A 63 -3.40 -10.58 -6.55
N TYR A 64 -3.51 -9.46 -5.83
CA TYR A 64 -4.12 -9.41 -4.52
C TYR A 64 -4.81 -8.07 -4.28
N SER A 65 -5.90 -8.08 -3.53
CA SER A 65 -6.55 -6.85 -3.05
C SER A 65 -7.04 -7.00 -1.62
N TRP A 66 -7.08 -5.89 -0.89
CA TRP A 66 -7.63 -5.86 0.46
C TRP A 66 -8.70 -4.78 0.60
N ASN A 67 -9.63 -5.05 1.50
CA ASN A 67 -10.58 -4.07 2.02
C ASN A 67 -10.78 -4.35 3.51
N LEU A 68 -10.05 -3.61 4.34
CA LEU A 68 -10.03 -3.79 5.79
C LEU A 68 -11.08 -2.91 6.50
N GLY A 69 -11.79 -2.04 5.77
CA GLY A 69 -12.99 -1.33 6.24
C GLY A 69 -12.84 -0.42 7.48
N LYS A 70 -11.62 -0.23 8.01
CA LYS A 70 -11.39 0.55 9.24
C LYS A 70 -11.19 2.02 8.92
N GLN A 71 -12.07 2.85 9.48
CA GLN A 71 -11.76 4.26 9.69
C GLN A 71 -10.85 4.39 10.92
N TYR A 72 -10.04 5.44 10.94
CA TYR A 72 -9.10 5.72 12.01
C TYR A 72 -9.02 7.22 12.32
N PRO A 73 -8.87 7.56 13.61
CA PRO A 73 -9.01 8.93 14.07
C PRO A 73 -7.76 9.78 13.75
N GLY A 74 -7.97 11.07 13.54
CA GLY A 74 -6.89 12.03 13.28
C GLY A 74 -7.39 13.47 13.21
N VAL A 75 -6.47 14.43 13.19
CA VAL A 75 -6.76 15.87 13.22
C VAL A 75 -5.93 16.59 12.17
N CYS A 76 -6.41 17.71 11.64
CA CYS A 76 -5.66 18.55 10.71
C CYS A 76 -5.50 19.97 11.23
N GLU A 77 -4.42 20.61 10.83
CA GLU A 77 -4.25 22.06 11.00
C GLU A 77 -5.23 22.81 10.09
N CYS A 78 -6.05 23.65 10.70
CA CYS A 78 -7.08 24.42 10.01
C CYS A 78 -7.18 25.85 10.56
N PRO A 79 -7.51 26.85 9.73
CA PRO A 79 -7.85 28.18 10.20
C PRO A 79 -9.14 28.20 10.99
N ALA A 80 -9.27 29.20 11.86
CA ALA A 80 -10.54 29.48 12.53
C ALA A 80 -11.62 29.89 11.51
N GLY A 81 -12.88 29.68 11.86
CA GLY A 81 -14.03 30.04 11.04
C GLY A 81 -14.63 28.87 10.27
N THR A 82 -15.36 29.16 9.20
CA THR A 82 -16.20 28.19 8.47
C THR A 82 -15.67 27.81 7.08
N GLY A 83 -14.44 28.22 6.76
CA GLY A 83 -13.80 27.86 5.49
C GLY A 83 -13.62 26.35 5.34
N THR A 84 -13.63 25.88 4.09
CA THR A 84 -13.40 24.48 3.73
C THR A 84 -12.12 24.33 2.90
N SER A 85 -11.53 23.14 2.93
CA SER A 85 -10.40 22.78 2.06
C SER A 85 -10.50 21.31 1.67
N GLU A 86 -9.76 20.88 0.65
CA GLU A 86 -9.66 19.47 0.27
C GLU A 86 -8.64 18.73 1.14
N PHE A 87 -8.66 17.40 1.11
CA PHE A 87 -7.57 16.60 1.65
C PHE A 87 -6.62 16.17 0.54
N PHE A 88 -5.34 16.35 0.77
CA PHE A 88 -4.24 15.92 -0.08
C PHE A 88 -3.50 14.77 0.58
N TYR A 89 -3.20 13.72 -0.18
CA TYR A 89 -2.48 12.54 0.30
C TYR A 89 -1.16 12.35 -0.44
N LYS A 90 -0.18 11.81 0.28
CA LYS A 90 1.10 11.36 -0.26
C LYS A 90 1.43 9.98 0.29
N THR A 91 2.05 9.14 -0.54
CA THR A 91 2.58 7.84 -0.12
C THR A 91 4.10 7.81 -0.18
N VAL A 92 4.72 7.13 0.78
CA VAL A 92 6.17 6.95 0.85
C VAL A 92 6.46 5.48 1.14
N SER A 93 7.33 4.86 0.34
CA SER A 93 7.83 3.51 0.61
C SER A 93 9.29 3.57 1.06
N SER A 94 9.64 2.78 2.08
CA SER A 94 11.02 2.54 2.49
C SER A 94 11.63 1.31 1.79
N LEU A 95 10.87 0.59 0.98
CA LEU A 95 11.39 -0.57 0.25
C LEU A 95 12.28 -0.10 -0.91
N PRO A 96 13.31 -0.88 -1.28
CA PRO A 96 14.11 -0.58 -2.46
C PRO A 96 13.25 -0.62 -3.72
N ILE A 97 13.46 0.34 -4.62
CA ILE A 97 12.89 0.27 -5.97
C ILE A 97 13.60 -0.85 -6.72
N GLY A 98 12.84 -1.82 -7.22
CA GLY A 98 13.36 -2.89 -8.06
C GLY A 98 13.40 -2.48 -9.52
N HIS A 99 12.25 -2.06 -10.07
CA HIS A 99 12.17 -1.49 -11.42
C HIS A 99 10.95 -0.58 -11.59
N ILE A 100 10.88 0.11 -12.72
CA ILE A 100 9.72 0.91 -13.14
C ILE A 100 9.22 0.34 -14.47
N SER A 101 7.92 0.09 -14.57
CA SER A 101 7.28 -0.38 -15.80
C SER A 101 6.04 0.45 -16.09
N GLY A 102 6.06 1.17 -17.21
CA GLY A 102 5.04 2.18 -17.52
C GLY A 102 4.93 3.23 -16.41
N SER A 103 3.74 3.38 -15.85
CA SER A 103 3.47 4.32 -14.74
C SER A 103 3.49 3.64 -13.36
N SER A 104 3.97 2.40 -13.26
CA SER A 104 3.99 1.62 -12.03
C SER A 104 5.42 1.45 -11.53
N THR A 105 5.65 1.76 -10.26
CA THR A 105 6.92 1.52 -9.57
C THR A 105 6.83 0.20 -8.81
N PHE A 106 7.75 -0.72 -9.10
CA PHE A 106 7.85 -2.01 -8.42
C PHE A 106 8.90 -1.93 -7.31
N TYR A 107 8.47 -2.28 -6.11
CA TYR A 107 9.31 -2.33 -4.92
C TYR A 107 9.71 -3.77 -4.59
N VAL A 108 10.97 -3.97 -4.22
CA VAL A 108 11.50 -5.27 -3.84
C VAL A 108 10.95 -5.68 -2.48
N VAL A 109 10.22 -6.80 -2.43
CA VAL A 109 9.74 -7.40 -1.18
C VAL A 109 10.76 -8.39 -0.65
N ASN A 110 11.29 -9.24 -1.55
CA ASN A 110 12.37 -10.18 -1.27
C ASN A 110 13.13 -10.49 -2.57
N ASN A 111 14.02 -11.49 -2.54
CA ASN A 111 14.83 -11.85 -3.70
C ASN A 111 14.00 -12.32 -4.91
N ASN A 112 12.82 -12.90 -4.67
CA ASN A 112 12.02 -13.56 -5.69
C ASN A 112 10.91 -12.67 -6.26
N ILE A 113 10.32 -11.79 -5.46
CA ILE A 113 9.17 -10.98 -5.88
C ILE A 113 9.35 -9.48 -5.66
N GLN A 114 8.73 -8.72 -6.54
CA GLN A 114 8.52 -7.29 -6.41
C GLN A 114 7.02 -6.98 -6.49
N ILE A 115 6.58 -5.87 -5.90
CA ILE A 115 5.17 -5.46 -5.94
C ILE A 115 5.05 -4.01 -6.43
N ALA A 116 4.09 -3.78 -7.32
CA ALA A 116 3.54 -2.46 -7.59
C ALA A 116 2.12 -2.40 -7.05
N SER A 117 1.66 -1.21 -6.68
CA SER A 117 0.48 -1.15 -5.83
C SER A 117 -0.36 0.08 -6.03
N GLU A 118 -1.62 -0.03 -5.63
CA GLU A 118 -2.58 1.05 -5.72
C GLU A 118 -3.35 1.19 -4.40
N VAL A 119 -3.59 2.43 -3.99
CA VAL A 119 -4.36 2.76 -2.78
C VAL A 119 -5.63 3.49 -3.20
N TYR A 120 -6.75 3.12 -2.60
CA TYR A 120 -8.02 3.79 -2.82
C TYR A 120 -8.04 5.17 -2.17
N ILE A 121 -8.41 6.19 -2.93
CA ILE A 121 -8.66 7.54 -2.44
C ILE A 121 -10.17 7.79 -2.47
N GLY A 122 -10.76 7.97 -1.29
CA GLY A 122 -12.18 8.28 -1.12
C GLY A 122 -12.54 9.72 -1.52
N GLY A 123 -13.66 10.24 -1.01
CA GLY A 123 -14.14 11.58 -1.36
C GLY A 123 -14.68 11.67 -2.78
N GLY A 124 -14.41 12.77 -3.47
CA GLY A 124 -14.81 13.01 -4.87
C GLY A 124 -13.94 12.29 -5.91
N VAL A 125 -12.88 11.58 -5.50
CA VAL A 125 -12.08 10.72 -6.40
C VAL A 125 -12.75 9.36 -6.55
N GLY A 126 -12.96 8.63 -5.45
CA GLY A 126 -13.64 7.33 -5.46
C GLY A 126 -12.92 6.25 -6.28
N ASP A 127 -11.59 6.29 -6.32
CA ASP A 127 -10.79 5.51 -7.26
C ASP A 127 -9.40 5.17 -6.70
N TYR A 128 -8.76 4.16 -7.29
CA TYR A 128 -7.41 3.72 -6.95
C TYR A 128 -6.35 4.61 -7.59
N LYS A 129 -5.24 4.80 -6.87
CA LYS A 129 -4.08 5.59 -7.32
C LYS A 129 -2.80 4.80 -7.09
N LYS A 130 -1.96 4.73 -8.12
CA LYS A 130 -0.68 4.03 -8.12
C LYS A 130 0.30 4.64 -7.12
N VAL A 131 0.92 3.80 -6.33
CA VAL A 131 1.97 4.14 -5.37
C VAL A 131 3.35 4.06 -6.06
N PRO A 132 4.28 5.00 -5.80
CA PRO A 132 4.10 6.19 -4.97
C PRO A 132 3.32 7.28 -5.71
N PHE A 133 2.60 8.10 -4.95
CA PHE A 133 2.01 9.35 -5.44
C PHE A 133 2.30 10.47 -4.45
N ASP A 134 2.43 11.68 -5.00
CA ASP A 134 2.59 12.90 -4.24
C ASP A 134 1.40 13.83 -4.48
N ASN A 135 0.92 14.43 -3.40
CA ASN A 135 -0.03 15.53 -3.44
C ASN A 135 -1.34 15.27 -4.20
N ILE A 136 -1.93 14.09 -4.03
CA ILE A 136 -3.23 13.75 -4.65
C ILE A 136 -4.38 14.24 -3.78
N SER A 137 -5.20 15.13 -4.34
CA SER A 137 -6.46 15.57 -3.72
C SER A 137 -7.52 14.48 -3.75
N ASN A 138 -8.29 14.35 -2.67
CA ASN A 138 -9.51 13.55 -2.63
C ASN A 138 -10.74 14.26 -3.24
N LYS A 139 -10.57 15.48 -3.76
CA LYS A 139 -11.60 16.31 -4.40
C LYS A 139 -12.85 16.54 -3.55
N ARG A 140 -12.70 16.51 -2.22
CA ARG A 140 -13.77 16.74 -1.26
C ARG A 140 -13.39 17.91 -0.37
N ALA A 141 -13.95 19.08 -0.68
CA ALA A 141 -13.79 20.27 0.13
C ALA A 141 -14.79 20.27 1.29
N ASP A 142 -14.28 20.16 2.52
CA ASP A 142 -15.06 20.27 3.74
C ASP A 142 -14.20 20.77 4.91
N ARG A 143 -14.73 20.67 6.14
CA ARG A 143 -14.04 21.05 7.38
C ARG A 143 -14.00 19.89 8.40
N ALA A 144 -14.17 18.65 7.93
CA ALA A 144 -14.02 17.47 8.78
C ALA A 144 -12.66 17.48 9.51
N LEU A 145 -12.55 16.96 10.71
CA LEU A 145 -11.27 16.85 11.42
C LEU A 145 -10.56 18.18 11.79
N CYS A 146 -11.22 19.34 11.68
CA CYS A 146 -10.66 20.65 12.07
C CYS A 146 -11.04 21.15 13.49
N ASP A 147 -12.21 20.75 14.01
CA ASP A 147 -12.79 21.29 15.27
C ASP A 147 -13.36 20.23 16.22
N VAL A 148 -13.08 18.97 15.93
CA VAL A 148 -13.70 17.83 16.61
C VAL A 148 -12.64 17.14 17.45
N ASP A 149 -13.02 16.72 18.65
CA ASP A 149 -12.27 15.72 19.42
C ASP A 149 -12.33 14.42 18.60
N ASN A 150 -11.40 14.29 17.65
CA ASN A 150 -11.31 13.16 16.75
C ASN A 150 -10.65 11.99 17.47
N SER A 151 -11.25 11.56 18.57
CA SER A 151 -10.96 10.29 19.22
C SER A 151 -11.92 9.19 18.75
N ASP A 152 -13.06 9.56 18.12
CA ASP A 152 -14.02 8.61 17.54
C ASP A 152 -13.50 7.99 16.22
N PRO A 153 -13.28 6.67 16.17
CA PRO A 153 -12.86 5.98 14.96
C PRO A 153 -13.89 6.04 13.82
N GLY A 154 -15.17 6.30 14.12
CA GLY A 154 -16.25 6.38 13.12
C GLY A 154 -16.33 7.72 12.38
N MET A 155 -15.48 8.69 12.73
CA MET A 155 -15.40 10.00 12.08
C MET A 155 -13.96 10.31 11.68
N GLY A 156 -13.33 9.37 10.97
CA GLY A 156 -11.90 9.38 10.71
C GLY A 156 -11.49 9.36 9.24
N PHE A 157 -10.19 9.17 9.03
CA PHE A 157 -9.63 8.82 7.74
C PHE A 157 -9.92 7.35 7.41
N GLU A 158 -10.02 7.01 6.13
CA GLU A 158 -10.09 5.61 5.66
C GLU A 158 -8.96 5.23 4.70
N THR A 159 -8.22 6.22 4.18
CA THR A 159 -7.15 6.01 3.19
C THR A 159 -6.10 5.04 3.72
N GLY A 160 -5.78 4.01 2.93
CA GLY A 160 -4.93 2.88 3.33
C GLY A 160 -5.68 1.59 3.64
N GLY A 161 -6.97 1.69 4.01
CA GLY A 161 -7.81 0.54 4.31
C GLY A 161 -8.20 -0.31 3.09
N LYS A 162 -8.01 0.21 1.88
CA LYS A 162 -8.27 -0.48 0.61
C LYS A 162 -7.11 -0.30 -0.35
N GLY A 163 -6.71 -1.39 -0.99
CA GLY A 163 -5.64 -1.36 -1.99
C GLY A 163 -5.56 -2.63 -2.84
N LYS A 164 -4.69 -2.58 -3.83
CA LYS A 164 -4.42 -3.65 -4.80
C LYS A 164 -2.92 -3.81 -4.99
N LEU A 165 -2.46 -5.03 -5.25
CA LEU A 165 -1.09 -5.37 -5.60
C LEU A 165 -1.05 -6.02 -6.97
N THR A 166 -0.06 -5.61 -7.75
CA THR A 166 0.47 -6.32 -8.90
C THR A 166 1.78 -6.97 -8.49
N MET A 167 1.89 -8.29 -8.68
CA MET A 167 3.10 -9.03 -8.38
C MET A 167 4.00 -9.13 -9.62
N TYR A 168 5.31 -9.04 -9.44
CA TYR A 168 6.32 -9.31 -10.45
C TYR A 168 7.29 -10.38 -9.94
N ILE A 169 7.56 -11.41 -10.76
CA ILE A 169 8.52 -12.46 -10.45
C ILE A 169 9.92 -12.03 -10.92
N ASN A 170 10.79 -11.74 -9.95
CA ASN A 170 12.19 -11.46 -10.17
C ASN A 170 13.02 -12.75 -10.30
N HIS A 171 12.79 -13.71 -9.39
CA HIS A 171 13.36 -15.06 -9.49
C HIS A 171 12.26 -16.09 -9.27
N PRO A 172 12.03 -17.01 -10.22
CA PRO A 172 11.02 -18.04 -10.09
C PRO A 172 11.33 -18.97 -8.90
N PHE A 173 10.29 -19.53 -8.32
CA PHE A 173 10.37 -20.39 -7.15
C PHE A 173 9.31 -21.50 -7.23
N VAL A 174 9.49 -22.56 -6.45
CA VAL A 174 8.55 -23.69 -6.40
C VAL A 174 8.15 -23.96 -4.95
N GLY A 175 6.93 -24.46 -4.75
CA GLY A 175 6.39 -24.68 -3.41
C GLY A 175 5.87 -23.39 -2.80
N GLU A 176 6.11 -23.20 -1.51
CA GLU A 176 5.59 -22.07 -0.74
C GLU A 176 6.68 -21.04 -0.44
N MET A 177 6.34 -19.76 -0.63
CA MET A 177 7.11 -18.62 -0.18
C MET A 177 6.33 -17.83 0.86
N THR A 178 6.93 -17.63 2.02
CA THR A 178 6.36 -16.78 3.08
C THR A 178 6.89 -15.35 2.98
N ILE A 179 5.98 -14.38 3.08
CA ILE A 179 6.29 -12.96 3.25
C ILE A 179 6.10 -12.64 4.74
N PRO A 180 7.19 -12.36 5.48
CA PRO A 180 7.08 -11.89 6.86
C PRO A 180 6.41 -10.52 6.89
N GLN A 181 5.93 -10.08 8.05
CA GLN A 181 5.29 -8.78 8.21
C GLN A 181 6.22 -7.64 7.76
N THR A 182 5.95 -7.09 6.59
CA THR A 182 6.81 -6.13 5.88
C THR A 182 6.02 -4.85 5.64
N LYS A 183 6.55 -3.71 6.12
CA LYS A 183 5.94 -2.40 5.84
C LYS A 183 6.21 -2.01 4.38
N ILE A 184 5.14 -1.83 3.60
CA ILE A 184 5.25 -1.57 2.16
C ILE A 184 5.15 -0.07 1.83
N TRP A 185 4.36 0.70 2.58
CA TRP A 185 4.38 2.17 2.53
C TRP A 185 3.66 2.81 3.71
N GLU A 186 3.87 4.12 3.82
CA GLU A 186 3.26 5.05 4.75
C GLU A 186 2.43 6.08 3.96
N ILE A 187 1.36 6.58 4.58
CA ILE A 187 0.41 7.52 4.01
C ILE A 187 0.41 8.78 4.87
N TYR A 188 0.59 9.92 4.23
CA TYR A 188 0.53 11.24 4.84
C TYR A 188 -0.67 12.00 4.30
N GLY A 189 -1.27 12.85 5.14
CA GLY A 189 -2.41 13.69 4.76
C GLY A 189 -2.19 15.15 5.10
N SER A 190 -2.86 16.03 4.38
CA SER A 190 -2.84 17.47 4.61
C SER A 190 -4.11 18.15 4.11
N ARG A 191 -4.47 19.27 4.71
CA ARG A 191 -5.47 20.22 4.17
C ARG A 191 -4.85 21.26 3.24
N LYS A 192 -3.53 21.25 3.07
CA LYS A 192 -2.80 22.18 2.20
C LYS A 192 -1.87 21.42 1.27
N SER A 193 -2.11 21.60 -0.02
CA SER A 193 -1.31 21.03 -1.10
C SER A 193 0.19 21.23 -0.87
N GLY A 194 0.95 20.14 -0.90
CA GLY A 194 2.41 20.13 -0.77
C GLY A 194 2.96 20.33 0.65
N VAL A 195 2.11 20.51 1.67
CA VAL A 195 2.55 20.74 3.05
C VAL A 195 2.18 19.55 3.92
N TYR A 196 3.14 18.69 4.24
CA TYR A 196 2.92 17.46 5.01
C TYR A 196 3.70 17.44 6.32
N GLY A 197 3.14 16.78 7.33
CA GLY A 197 3.79 16.57 8.63
C GLY A 197 4.78 15.41 8.59
N ALA A 198 5.51 15.21 9.68
CA ALA A 198 6.50 14.14 9.82
C ALA A 198 5.87 12.78 10.19
N THR A 199 4.68 12.78 10.81
CA THR A 199 4.01 11.55 11.27
C THR A 199 3.02 11.06 10.22
N PRO A 200 3.13 9.81 9.75
CA PRO A 200 2.16 9.27 8.82
C PRO A 200 0.82 9.00 9.52
N LEU A 201 -0.25 9.24 8.77
CA LEU A 201 -1.62 8.91 9.16
C LEU A 201 -1.80 7.40 9.29
N ALA A 202 -1.30 6.66 8.30
CA ALA A 202 -1.37 5.21 8.27
C ALA A 202 -0.12 4.58 7.66
N ALA A 203 0.12 3.31 7.99
CA ALA A 203 1.10 2.45 7.34
C ALA A 203 0.43 1.13 6.94
N VAL A 204 0.84 0.58 5.80
CA VAL A 204 0.39 -0.72 5.32
C VAL A 204 1.52 -1.73 5.49
N ASN A 205 1.21 -2.83 6.18
CA ASN A 205 2.07 -3.99 6.32
C ASN A 205 1.49 -5.13 5.50
N LEU A 206 2.35 -5.81 4.74
CA LEU A 206 2.03 -7.02 3.99
C LEU A 206 2.63 -8.23 4.70
N SER A 207 1.86 -9.31 4.78
CA SER A 207 2.34 -10.63 5.13
C SER A 207 1.56 -11.69 4.37
N GLY A 208 2.00 -12.94 4.44
CA GLY A 208 1.24 -14.08 3.94
C GLY A 208 2.10 -15.06 3.16
N THR A 209 1.48 -15.82 2.27
CA THR A 209 2.13 -16.88 1.50
C THR A 209 1.79 -16.79 0.02
N ILE A 210 2.76 -17.16 -0.82
CA ILE A 210 2.55 -17.37 -2.24
C ILE A 210 2.93 -18.81 -2.55
N ILE A 211 1.99 -19.56 -3.14
CA ILE A 211 2.20 -20.94 -3.54
C ILE A 211 2.39 -21.01 -5.06
N VAL A 212 3.45 -21.67 -5.50
CA VAL A 212 3.66 -22.03 -6.89
C VAL A 212 3.63 -23.56 -7.01
N PRO A 213 2.60 -24.14 -7.67
CA PRO A 213 2.49 -25.58 -7.84
C PRO A 213 3.67 -26.14 -8.63
N GLN A 214 4.06 -27.39 -8.33
CA GLN A 214 4.99 -28.13 -9.17
C GLN A 214 4.23 -28.67 -10.39
N GLY A 215 4.72 -28.38 -11.59
CA GLY A 215 4.17 -28.88 -12.84
C GLY A 215 5.29 -29.35 -13.76
N CYS A 216 5.13 -30.56 -14.28
CA CYS A 216 5.92 -31.04 -15.42
C CYS A 216 5.02 -30.98 -16.65
N GLU A 217 5.38 -30.14 -17.63
CA GLU A 217 4.78 -30.25 -18.96
C GLU A 217 5.62 -31.21 -19.81
N LEU A 218 4.95 -32.14 -20.49
CA LEU A 218 5.55 -32.90 -21.58
C LEU A 218 5.85 -31.91 -22.71
N SER A 219 7.08 -31.92 -23.23
CA SER A 219 7.49 -31.04 -24.33
C SER A 219 6.58 -31.23 -25.55
N SER A 220 5.90 -30.17 -25.96
CA SER A 220 5.05 -30.18 -27.15
C SER A 220 5.94 -30.25 -28.41
N GLY A 221 5.82 -31.37 -29.14
CA GLY A 221 6.64 -31.66 -30.32
C GLY A 221 7.10 -33.12 -30.41
N ASN A 222 7.02 -33.87 -29.30
CA ASN A 222 7.26 -35.30 -29.31
C ASN A 222 5.94 -36.04 -29.51
N THR A 223 5.70 -36.61 -30.70
CA THR A 223 4.78 -37.75 -30.79
C THR A 223 5.36 -38.87 -29.93
N LEU A 224 4.61 -39.32 -28.93
CA LEU A 224 4.99 -40.49 -28.14
C LEU A 224 4.71 -41.74 -28.99
N GLU A 225 5.55 -41.97 -30.00
CA GLU A 225 5.52 -43.21 -30.75
C GLU A 225 6.12 -44.30 -29.86
N ILE A 226 5.28 -45.26 -29.46
CA ILE A 226 5.71 -46.48 -28.78
C ILE A 226 5.90 -47.54 -29.86
N PRO A 227 7.12 -47.79 -30.36
CA PRO A 227 7.35 -48.86 -31.32
C PRO A 227 7.20 -50.18 -30.59
N PHE A 228 6.06 -50.85 -30.78
CA PHE A 228 5.84 -52.16 -30.16
C PHE A 228 6.75 -53.26 -30.73
N GLY A 229 7.47 -52.98 -31.82
CA GLY A 229 8.32 -53.95 -32.51
C GLY A 229 7.52 -54.93 -33.37
N GLU A 230 8.21 -55.94 -33.91
CA GLU A 230 7.57 -57.02 -34.66
C GLU A 230 7.17 -58.15 -33.71
N PHE A 231 5.92 -58.59 -33.78
CA PHE A 231 5.44 -59.75 -33.06
C PHE A 231 5.00 -60.85 -34.02
N LYS A 232 5.29 -62.09 -33.67
CA LYS A 232 4.72 -63.27 -34.33
C LYS A 232 3.35 -63.58 -33.74
N GLY A 233 2.46 -64.18 -34.55
CA GLY A 233 1.13 -64.59 -34.08
C GLY A 233 1.18 -65.55 -32.89
N SER A 234 2.28 -66.27 -32.70
CA SER A 234 2.56 -67.15 -31.55
C SER A 234 2.83 -66.41 -30.23
N ASP A 235 3.19 -65.13 -30.31
CA ASP A 235 3.56 -64.32 -29.15
C ASP A 235 2.32 -63.84 -28.38
N PHE A 236 1.15 -63.95 -29.01
CA PHE A 236 -0.15 -63.68 -28.39
C PHE A 236 -0.91 -64.99 -28.21
N LYS A 237 -0.86 -65.54 -27.00
CA LYS A 237 -1.71 -66.68 -26.63
C LYS A 237 -3.14 -66.19 -26.37
N ASP A 238 -4.13 -66.94 -26.85
CA ASP A 238 -5.58 -66.74 -26.70
C ASP A 238 -6.30 -65.72 -27.63
N ARG A 239 -5.95 -65.66 -28.91
CA ARG A 239 -6.76 -64.92 -29.91
C ARG A 239 -8.01 -65.72 -30.32
N LYS A 240 -9.16 -65.44 -29.71
CA LYS A 240 -10.46 -65.57 -30.40
C LYS A 240 -10.60 -64.33 -31.28
N GLY A 241 -10.48 -64.49 -32.60
CA GLY A 241 -10.64 -63.38 -33.55
C GLY A 241 -12.02 -62.75 -33.40
N GLY A 242 -12.08 -61.60 -32.74
CA GLY A 242 -13.24 -60.73 -32.68
C GLY A 242 -12.96 -59.49 -33.53
N ASP A 243 -13.95 -59.12 -34.34
CA ASP A 243 -13.89 -58.08 -35.36
C ASP A 243 -13.31 -56.75 -34.83
N ALA A 244 -12.50 -56.12 -35.68
CA ALA A 244 -11.84 -54.85 -35.39
C ALA A 244 -12.87 -53.72 -35.21
N ALA A 245 -13.19 -53.39 -33.96
CA ALA A 245 -13.77 -52.10 -33.63
C ALA A 245 -12.65 -51.05 -33.62
N ASN A 246 -12.73 -50.08 -34.53
CA ASN A 246 -11.91 -48.89 -34.58
C ASN A 246 -11.85 -48.23 -33.19
N LEU A 247 -10.69 -48.29 -32.54
CA LEU A 247 -10.38 -47.45 -31.40
C LEU A 247 -9.54 -46.27 -31.92
N LEU A 248 -10.22 -45.19 -32.27
CA LEU A 248 -9.60 -43.87 -32.34
C LEU A 248 -9.35 -43.43 -30.90
N ILE A 249 -8.09 -43.22 -30.56
CA ILE A 249 -7.66 -42.41 -29.42
C ILE A 249 -7.13 -41.10 -29.99
#